data_AF-A0A1J9UYC1-F1
#
_entry.id   AF-A0A1J9UYC1-F1
#
_cell.length_a   1.000
_cell.length_b   1.000
_cell.length_c   1.000
_cell.angle_alpha   90.00
_cell.angle_beta   90.00
_cell.angle_gamma   90.00
#
_symmetry.space_group_name_H-M   'P 1'
#
loop_
_entity.id
_entity.type
_entity.pdbx_description
1 polymer ?
#
loop_
_entity_poly.entity_id
_entity_poly.type
_entity_poly.pdbx_seq_one_letter_code
_entity_poly.pdbx_strand_id
1 'polypeptide(L)'
;MSTKNPTFKVSPHLEHIDARYRKMAQYLLAVHCSHNNISLVKLAEKVGINKRQVSRLFRGGTSYRSGQLYCQQLINALPWAPVSEETIDDSVIVWNYLLETLQGHSVEIGHNGSLTVDGQAYHKGGSADV
;
A
#
# COMPACT_ATOMS: atom_id res chain seq x y z
N MET A 1 -24.48 -17.78 1.01
CA MET A 1 -24.19 -16.58 1.85
C MET A 1 -22.91 -15.96 1.33
N SER A 2 -22.99 -14.79 0.68
CA SER A 2 -21.82 -14.09 0.17
C SER A 2 -21.07 -13.45 1.34
N THR A 3 -19.98 -14.06 1.78
CA THR A 3 -19.06 -13.42 2.73
C THR A 3 -18.38 -12.28 1.99
N LYS A 4 -18.96 -11.08 2.07
CA LYS A 4 -18.27 -9.85 1.67
C LYS A 4 -17.01 -9.76 2.53
N ASN A 5 -15.88 -10.21 1.97
CA ASN A 5 -14.58 -9.91 2.55
C ASN A 5 -14.53 -8.38 2.72
N PRO A 6 -14.25 -7.85 3.92
CA PRO A 6 -14.26 -6.41 4.13
C PRO A 6 -13.21 -5.80 3.21
N THR A 7 -13.68 -5.13 2.15
CA THR A 7 -12.84 -4.40 1.21
C THR A 7 -12.17 -3.30 2.00
N PHE A 8 -10.85 -3.42 2.11
CA PHE A 8 -10.03 -2.45 2.82
C PHE A 8 -9.90 -1.20 1.95
N LYS A 9 -10.86 -0.27 2.01
CA LYS A 9 -10.76 1.00 1.29
C LYS A 9 -9.65 1.86 1.91
N VAL A 10 -8.65 2.20 1.11
CA VAL A 10 -7.52 3.07 1.47
C VAL A 10 -7.50 4.24 0.51
N SER A 11 -7.49 5.46 1.06
CA SER A 11 -7.19 6.65 0.24
C SER A 11 -5.73 6.59 -0.21
N PRO A 12 -5.45 6.62 -1.52
CA PRO A 12 -4.11 6.39 -2.05
C PRO A 12 -3.10 7.50 -1.69
N HIS A 13 -3.58 8.72 -1.42
CA HIS A 13 -2.75 9.83 -0.93
C HIS A 13 -2.41 9.72 0.57
N LEU A 14 -3.14 8.89 1.32
CA LEU A 14 -2.94 8.67 2.75
C LEU A 14 -2.88 9.97 3.59
N GLU A 15 -3.59 11.02 3.19
CA GLU A 15 -3.53 12.34 3.88
C GLU A 15 -3.98 12.28 5.33
N HIS A 16 -4.82 11.30 5.67
CA HIS A 16 -5.33 11.05 7.01
C HIS A 16 -4.33 10.36 7.95
N ILE A 17 -3.16 9.92 7.47
CA ILE A 17 -2.12 9.31 8.32
C ILE A 17 -1.04 10.34 8.69
N ASP A 18 -0.31 10.10 9.78
CA ASP A 18 0.72 11.01 10.28
C ASP A 18 1.83 11.23 9.23
N ALA A 19 2.13 12.50 8.95
CA ALA A 19 3.08 12.91 7.92
C ALA A 19 4.47 12.27 8.08
N ARG A 20 4.91 11.98 9.31
CA ARG A 20 6.25 11.45 9.60
C ARG A 20 6.49 10.04 9.06
N TYR A 21 5.44 9.23 8.88
CA TYR A 21 5.56 7.90 8.26
C TYR A 21 4.80 7.78 6.94
N ARG A 22 4.13 8.85 6.50
CA ARG A 22 3.29 8.84 5.29
C ARG A 22 4.08 8.44 4.05
N LYS A 23 5.28 8.99 3.86
CA LYS A 23 6.19 8.67 2.75
C LYS A 23 6.45 7.16 2.62
N MET A 24 6.86 6.53 3.72
CA MET A 24 7.11 5.08 3.74
C MET A 24 5.83 4.26 3.52
N ALA A 25 4.70 4.71 4.05
CA ALA A 25 3.42 4.05 3.81
C ALA A 25 2.99 4.17 2.34
N GLN A 26 3.16 5.32 1.70
CA GLN A 26 2.91 5.49 0.28
C GLN A 26 3.80 4.59 -0.57
N TYR A 27 5.09 4.50 -0.24
CA TYR A 27 6.00 3.55 -0.88
C TYR A 27 5.51 2.10 -0.77
N LEU A 28 5.14 1.66 0.43
CA LEU A 28 4.61 0.32 0.66
C LEU A 28 3.30 0.06 -0.11
N LEU A 29 2.45 1.09 -0.23
CA LEU A 29 1.21 1.02 -1.01
C LEU A 29 1.50 0.92 -2.52
N ALA A 30 2.44 1.73 -3.02
CA ALA A 30 2.89 1.68 -4.41
C ALA A 30 3.46 0.29 -4.73
N VAL A 31 4.35 -0.24 -3.88
CA VAL A 31 4.90 -1.60 -4.03
C VAL A 31 3.78 -2.65 -4.06
N HIS A 32 2.81 -2.52 -3.16
CA HIS A 32 1.67 -3.43 -3.11
C HIS A 32 0.81 -3.38 -4.37
N CYS A 33 0.65 -2.21 -4.97
CA CYS A 33 -0.14 -2.02 -6.19
C CYS A 33 0.64 -2.37 -7.47
N SER A 34 1.97 -2.24 -7.47
CA SER A 34 2.80 -2.42 -8.67
C SER A 34 3.38 -3.83 -8.82
N HIS A 35 3.63 -4.56 -7.74
CA HIS A 35 4.27 -5.89 -7.81
C HIS A 35 3.29 -7.02 -7.56
N ASN A 36 3.04 -7.86 -8.58
CA ASN A 36 2.05 -8.96 -8.52
C ASN A 36 2.25 -9.92 -7.35
N ASN A 37 3.49 -10.14 -6.95
CA ASN A 37 3.85 -11.11 -5.91
C ASN A 37 3.93 -10.52 -4.49
N ILE A 38 3.70 -9.22 -4.32
CA ILE A 38 3.82 -8.55 -3.01
C ILE A 38 2.44 -8.21 -2.43
N SER A 39 2.14 -8.83 -1.30
CA SER A 39 0.96 -8.53 -0.47
C SER A 39 1.42 -7.94 0.87
N LEU A 40 0.90 -6.76 1.23
CA LEU A 40 1.21 -6.14 2.52
C LEU A 40 0.82 -7.02 3.71
N VAL A 41 -0.28 -7.77 3.60
CA VAL A 41 -0.71 -8.69 4.66
C VAL A 41 0.30 -9.82 4.83
N LYS A 42 0.72 -10.48 3.73
CA LYS A 42 1.73 -11.55 3.79
C LYS A 42 3.09 -11.03 4.26
N LEU A 43 3.45 -9.82 3.85
CA LEU A 43 4.69 -9.16 4.28
C LEU A 43 4.66 -8.86 5.78
N ALA A 44 3.53 -8.37 6.29
CA ALA A 44 3.30 -8.10 7.70
C ALA A 44 3.38 -9.37 8.56
N GLU A 45 2.78 -10.46 8.10
CA GLU A 45 2.84 -11.76 8.78
C GLU A 45 4.28 -12.24 8.98
N LYS A 46 5.17 -12.05 7.99
CA LYS A 46 6.60 -12.42 8.10
C LYS A 46 7.33 -11.68 9.22
N VAL A 47 6.89 -10.47 9.56
CA VAL A 47 7.50 -9.62 10.61
C VAL A 47 6.67 -9.57 11.89
N GLY A 48 5.68 -10.46 12.04
CA GLY A 48 4.85 -10.55 13.25
C GLY A 48 3.82 -9.43 13.40
N ILE A 49 3.51 -8.68 12.33
CA ILE A 49 2.47 -7.65 12.30
C ILE A 49 1.18 -8.29 11.79
N ASN A 50 0.11 -8.25 12.58
CA ASN A 50 -1.16 -8.85 12.18
C ASN A 50 -1.97 -7.95 11.23
N LYS A 51 -2.93 -8.55 10.51
CA LYS A 51 -3.81 -7.87 9.55
C LYS A 51 -4.55 -6.66 10.14
N ARG A 52 -4.93 -6.70 11.42
CA ARG A 52 -5.62 -5.57 12.09
C ARG A 52 -4.67 -4.39 12.29
N GLN A 53 -3.41 -4.64 12.60
CA GLN A 53 -2.37 -3.61 12.70
C GLN A 53 -2.08 -2.98 11.33
N VAL A 54 -1.95 -3.79 10.26
CA VAL A 54 -1.85 -3.28 8.89
C VAL A 54 -3.06 -2.41 8.54
N SER A 55 -4.26 -2.89 8.83
CA SER A 55 -5.48 -2.12 8.58
C SER A 55 -5.50 -0.79 9.34
N ARG A 56 -5.03 -0.74 10.59
CA ARG A 56 -4.94 0.49 11.38
C ARG A 56 -3.85 1.43 10.86
N LEU A 57 -2.73 0.89 10.37
CA LEU A 57 -1.61 1.66 9.81
C LEU A 57 -2.11 2.55 8.66
N PHE A 58 -2.72 1.94 7.65
CA PHE A 58 -3.17 2.65 6.45
C PHE A 58 -4.51 3.39 6.63
N ARG A 59 -5.20 3.24 7.77
CA ARG A 59 -6.40 4.02 8.14
C ARG A 59 -6.12 5.18 9.12
N GLY A 60 -4.85 5.43 9.47
CA GLY A 60 -4.50 6.51 10.42
C GLY A 60 -4.80 6.19 11.88
N GLY A 61 -5.11 4.93 12.21
CA GLY A 61 -5.40 4.48 13.58
C GLY A 61 -4.16 4.07 14.38
N THR A 62 -2.97 4.49 13.94
CA THR A 62 -1.66 4.08 14.49
C THR A 62 -0.84 5.31 14.88
N SER A 63 -0.25 5.28 16.07
CA SER A 63 0.65 6.35 16.54
C SER A 63 1.85 6.50 15.61
N TYR A 64 2.49 7.67 15.57
CA TYR A 64 3.64 7.89 14.69
C TYR A 64 4.80 6.93 14.97
N ARG A 65 5.10 6.63 16.25
CA ARG A 65 6.20 5.72 16.62
C ARG A 65 5.95 4.31 16.11
N SER A 66 4.74 3.79 16.35
CA SER A 66 4.36 2.46 15.87
C SER A 66 4.26 2.44 14.35
N GLY A 67 3.73 3.50 13.74
CA GLY A 67 3.61 3.61 12.28
C GLY A 67 4.97 3.59 11.58
N GLN A 68 5.91 4.39 12.07
CA GLN A 68 7.28 4.41 11.57
C GLN A 68 7.97 3.05 11.76
N LEU A 69 7.84 2.43 12.94
CA LEU A 69 8.39 1.11 13.21
C LEU A 69 7.82 0.05 12.25
N TYR A 70 6.51 0.00 12.09
CA TYR A 70 5.85 -0.97 11.21
C TYR A 70 6.24 -0.76 9.75
N CYS A 71 6.26 0.48 9.27
CA CYS A 71 6.72 0.79 7.92
C CYS A 71 8.16 0.30 7.69
N GLN A 72 9.07 0.59 8.62
CA GLN A 72 10.47 0.16 8.50
C GLN A 72 10.60 -1.36 8.49
N GLN A 73 9.88 -2.06 9.38
CA GLN A 73 9.87 -3.53 9.42
C GLN A 73 9.36 -4.13 8.10
N LEU A 74 8.30 -3.57 7.53
CA LEU A 74 7.75 -4.01 6.25
C LEU A 74 8.74 -3.76 5.10
N ILE A 75 9.36 -2.58 5.04
CA ILE A 75 10.37 -2.26 4.00
C ILE A 75 11.56 -3.21 4.10
N ASN A 76 12.05 -3.49 5.31
CA ASN A 76 13.16 -4.41 5.54
C ASN A 76 12.82 -5.87 5.20
N ALA A 77 11.53 -6.22 5.12
CA ALA A 77 11.08 -7.55 4.75
C ALA A 77 10.86 -7.73 3.23
N LEU A 78 11.05 -6.67 2.44
CA LEU A 78 10.93 -6.75 0.99
C LEU A 78 12.02 -7.67 0.40
N PRO A 79 11.72 -8.41 -0.69
CA PRO A 79 12.68 -9.36 -1.26
C PRO A 79 13.99 -8.73 -1.77
N TRP A 80 13.95 -7.44 -2.09
CA TRP A 80 15.08 -6.66 -2.58
C TRP A 80 15.66 -5.71 -1.53
N ALA A 81 15.29 -5.88 -0.25
CA ALA A 81 15.92 -5.11 0.82
C ALA A 81 17.45 -5.35 0.84
N PRO A 82 18.27 -4.35 1.19
CA PRO A 82 17.90 -3.01 1.68
C PRO A 82 17.36 -2.08 0.58
N VAL A 83 16.45 -1.17 0.95
CA VAL A 83 15.92 -0.12 0.07
C VAL A 83 16.52 1.22 0.47
N SER A 84 17.06 1.97 -0.49
CA SER A 84 17.62 3.30 -0.23
C SER A 84 16.51 4.35 -0.06
N GLU A 85 16.83 5.45 0.63
CA GLU A 85 15.89 6.58 0.74
C GLU A 85 15.56 7.18 -0.62
N GLU A 86 16.54 7.28 -1.53
CA GLU A 86 16.33 7.73 -2.91
C GLU A 86 15.31 6.87 -3.66
N THR A 87 15.38 5.54 -3.55
CA THR A 87 14.40 4.64 -4.18
C THR A 87 12.99 4.85 -3.61
N ILE A 88 12.88 5.11 -2.30
CA ILE A 88 11.61 5.41 -1.66
C ILE A 88 11.04 6.72 -2.22
N ASP A 89 11.88 7.75 -2.31
CA ASP A 89 11.50 9.09 -2.77
C ASP A 89 11.05 9.07 -4.23
N ASP A 90 11.84 8.47 -5.12
CA ASP A 90 11.51 8.34 -6.55
C ASP A 90 10.20 7.57 -6.75
N SER A 91 10.02 6.48 -6.02
CA SER A 91 8.78 5.68 -6.09
C SER A 91 7.57 6.48 -5.64
N VAL A 92 7.70 7.30 -4.60
CA VAL A 92 6.62 8.15 -4.09
C VAL A 92 6.32 9.30 -5.07
N ILE A 93 7.32 9.86 -5.73
CA ILE A 93 7.13 10.87 -6.79
C ILE A 93 6.30 10.27 -7.93
N VAL A 94 6.70 9.12 -8.46
CA VAL A 94 5.96 8.44 -9.54
C VAL A 94 4.55 8.06 -9.09
N TRP A 95 4.40 7.57 -7.86
CA TRP A 95 3.10 7.26 -7.29
C TRP A 95 2.19 8.49 -7.22
N ASN A 96 2.69 9.62 -6.71
CA ASN A 96 1.90 10.84 -6.63
C ASN A 96 1.53 11.38 -8.01
N TYR A 97 2.46 11.33 -8.98
CA TYR A 97 2.17 11.73 -10.36
C TYR A 97 1.05 10.88 -10.97
N LEU A 98 1.08 9.55 -10.76
CA LEU A 98 -0.01 8.67 -11.18
C LEU A 98 -1.34 9.10 -10.54
N LEU A 99 -1.36 9.40 -9.24
CA LEU A 99 -2.59 9.83 -8.58
C LEU A 99 -3.10 11.18 -9.08
N GLU A 100 -2.22 12.12 -9.41
CA GLU A 100 -2.59 13.39 -10.04
C GLU A 100 -3.23 13.17 -11.42
N THR A 101 -2.73 12.22 -12.22
CA THR A 101 -3.38 11.87 -13.50
C THR A 101 -4.77 11.25 -13.33
N LEU A 102 -5.07 10.71 -12.14
CA LEU A 102 -6.37 10.15 -11.76
C LEU A 102 -7.23 11.14 -10.98
N GLN A 103 -6.83 12.41 -10.89
CA GLN A 103 -7.61 13.44 -10.19
C GLN A 103 -8.98 13.61 -10.85
N GLY A 104 -10.04 13.63 -10.03
CA GLY A 104 -11.43 13.66 -10.50
C GLY A 104 -12.07 12.28 -10.65
N HIS A 105 -11.27 11.21 -10.55
CA HIS A 105 -11.78 9.84 -10.50
C HIS A 105 -11.83 9.30 -9.06
N SER A 106 -12.76 8.39 -8.79
CA SER A 106 -12.84 7.65 -7.54
C SER A 106 -11.84 6.49 -7.55
N VAL A 107 -10.76 6.61 -6.79
CA VAL A 107 -9.71 5.58 -6.71
C VAL A 107 -9.83 4.79 -5.41
N GLU A 108 -9.97 3.46 -5.52
CA GLU A 108 -9.97 2.52 -4.40
C GLU A 108 -8.88 1.47 -4.57
N ILE A 109 -8.17 1.17 -3.48
CA ILE A 109 -7.18 0.09 -3.45
C ILE A 109 -7.74 -1.08 -2.64
N GLY A 110 -7.81 -2.25 -3.27
CA GLY A 110 -8.22 -3.50 -2.65
C GLY A 110 -7.15 -4.12 -1.77
N HIS A 111 -7.53 -5.09 -0.93
CA HIS A 111 -6.61 -5.76 0.01
C HIS A 111 -5.52 -6.62 -0.66
N ASN A 112 -5.66 -6.90 -1.94
CA ASN A 112 -4.72 -7.63 -2.80
C ASN A 112 -3.89 -6.68 -3.69
N GLY A 113 -4.06 -5.37 -3.53
CA GLY A 113 -3.40 -4.35 -4.34
C GLY A 113 -4.11 -4.12 -5.68
N SER A 114 -5.34 -4.61 -5.85
CA SER A 114 -6.15 -4.27 -7.01
C SER A 114 -6.50 -2.78 -6.97
N LEU A 115 -6.26 -2.08 -8.07
CA LEU A 115 -6.68 -0.70 -8.22
C LEU A 115 -8.07 -0.69 -8.85
N THR A 116 -8.98 0.13 -8.33
CA THR A 116 -10.30 0.37 -8.93
C THR A 116 -10.42 1.86 -9.15
N VAL A 117 -10.78 2.28 -10.36
CA VAL A 117 -10.97 3.69 -10.74
C VAL A 117 -12.39 3.83 -11.30
N ASP A 118 -13.22 4.68 -10.71
CA ASP A 118 -14.64 4.86 -11.06
C ASP A 118 -15.46 3.55 -11.10
N GLY A 119 -15.13 2.64 -10.18
CA GLY A 119 -15.77 1.32 -10.12
C GLY A 119 -15.26 0.31 -11.16
N GLN A 120 -14.39 0.72 -12.09
CA GLN A 120 -13.71 -0.17 -13.02
C GLN A 120 -12.43 -0.74 -12.38
N ALA A 121 -12.35 -2.07 -12.30
CA ALA A 121 -11.17 -2.73 -11.78
C ALA A 121 -10.03 -2.69 -12.80
N TYR A 122 -8.92 -2.10 -12.39
CA TYR A 122 -7.64 -2.17 -13.08
C TYR A 122 -6.87 -3.33 -12.46
N HIS A 123 -6.91 -4.45 -13.17
CA HIS A 123 -6.10 -5.58 -12.80
C HIS A 123 -4.64 -5.23 -13.06
N LYS A 124 -3.80 -5.59 -12.09
CA LYS A 124 -2.37 -5.75 -12.29
C LYS A 124 -2.16 -6.52 -13.59
N GLY A 125 -1.52 -5.90 -14.59
CA GLY A 125 -1.15 -6.53 -15.84
C GLY A 125 -0.16 -7.66 -15.55
N GLY A 126 -0.69 -8.84 -15.28
CA GLY A 126 0.00 -10.10 -15.42
C GLY A 126 -0.75 -10.85 -16.49
N SER A 127 -0.08 -11.14 -17.60
CA SER A 127 -0.48 -12.19 -18.51
C SER A 127 -1.05 -13.36 -17.70
N ALA A 128 -2.25 -13.81 -18.04
CA ALA A 128 -2.79 -15.07 -17.51
C ALA A 128 -1.96 -16.29 -17.98
N ASP A 129 -0.95 -16.07 -18.81
CA ASP A 129 -0.03 -17.06 -19.36
C ASP A 129 1.42 -16.70 -19.01
N VAL A 130 1.96 -17.24 -17.91
CA VAL A 130 3.35 -17.74 -17.78
C VAL A 130 3.35 -18.88 -16.78
#